data_AF-A0A3L7RGJ2-F1
#
_entry.id   AF-A0A3L7RGJ2-F1
#
_cell.length_a   1.000
_cell.length_b   1.000
_cell.length_c   1.000
_cell.angle_alpha   90.00
_cell.angle_beta   90.00
_cell.angle_gamma   90.00
#
_symmetry.space_group_name_H-M   'P 1'
#
loop_
_entity.id
_entity.type
_entity.pdbx_description
1 polymer ?
#
loop_
_entity_poly.entity_id
_entity_poly.type
_entity_poly.pdbx_seq_one_letter_code
_entity_poly.pdbx_strand_id
1 'polypeptide(L)' 'MGQARSQVLWNHTSSILAMLANIHRDAKRSKVYHPSDFNPHAQKRSQPKTMVGVEVLKHVFIDRQSELQ' A
#
# COMPACT_ATOMS: atom_id res chain seq x y z
N MET A 1 27.70 2.98 -13.10
CA MET A 1 27.57 4.42 -12.78
C MET A 1 26.18 5.03 -13.12
N GLY A 2 25.47 4.58 -14.16
CA GLY A 2 24.16 5.18 -14.53
C GLY A 2 22.99 4.97 -13.54
N GLN A 3 22.99 3.88 -12.77
CA GLN A 3 21.90 3.56 -11.84
C GLN A 3 21.78 4.56 -10.68
N ALA A 4 22.91 4.97 -10.07
CA ALA A 4 22.88 5.93 -8.95
C ALA A 4 22.32 7.29 -9.37
N ARG A 5 22.70 7.78 -10.55
CA ARG A 5 22.16 9.03 -11.11
C ARG A 5 20.68 8.91 -11.42
N SER A 6 20.26 7.79 -12.02
CA SER A 6 18.84 7.51 -12.28
C SER A 6 18.02 7.49 -10.98
N GLN A 7 18.55 6.88 -9.92
CA GLN A 7 17.87 6.80 -8.63
C GLN A 7 17.65 8.19 -8.00
N VAL A 8 18.67 9.06 -8.01
CA VAL A 8 18.55 10.43 -7.48
C VAL A 8 17.51 11.24 -8.26
N LEU A 9 17.54 11.17 -9.60
CA LEU A 9 16.57 11.87 -10.44
C LEU A 9 15.14 11.38 -10.18
N TRP A 10 14.95 10.07 -10.13
CA TRP A 10 13.63 9.49 -9.87
C TRP A 10 13.12 9.76 -8.46
N ASN A 11 13.99 9.90 -7.46
CA ASN A 11 13.58 10.33 -6.12
C ASN A 11 12.97 11.74 -6.15
N HIS A 12 13.58 12.66 -6.89
CA HIS A 12 13.06 14.01 -7.06
C HIS A 12 11.75 14.03 -7.87
N THR A 13 11.75 13.40 -9.05
CA THR A 13 10.58 13.35 -9.95
C THR A 13 9.37 12.70 -9.27
N SER A 14 9.56 11.59 -8.57
CA SER A 14 8.47 10.90 -7.88
C SER A 14 7.87 11.72 -6.73
N SER A 15 8.68 12.54 -6.06
CA SER A 15 8.19 13.45 -5.01
C SER A 15 7.28 14.54 -5.58
N ILE A 16 7.66 15.13 -6.73
CA ILE A 16 6.84 16.13 -7.42
C ILE A 16 5.52 15.51 -7.92
N LEU A 17 5.58 14.33 -8.54
CA LEU A 17 4.39 13.64 -9.03
C LEU A 17 3.42 13.31 -7.89
N ALA A 18 3.92 12.82 -6.76
CA ALA A 18 3.09 12.54 -5.60
C ALA A 18 2.45 13.81 -5.02
N MET A 19 3.18 14.93 -4.98
CA MET A 19 2.62 16.21 -4.55
C MET A 19 1.50 16.66 -5.49
N LEU A 20 1.75 16.69 -6.79
CA LEU A 20 0.77 17.10 -7.80
C LEU A 20 -0.49 16.21 -7.78
N ALA A 21 -0.31 14.89 -7.73
CA ALA A 21 -1.41 13.94 -7.66
C ALA A 21 -2.26 14.15 -6.40
N ASN A 22 -1.64 14.43 -5.26
CA ASN A 22 -2.37 14.70 -4.02
C ASN A 22 -3.10 16.06 -4.03
N ILE A 23 -2.54 17.08 -4.68
CA ILE A 23 -3.22 18.38 -4.86
C ILE A 23 -4.52 18.20 -5.65
N HIS A 24 -4.50 17.38 -6.68
CA HIS A 24 -5.66 17.12 -7.53
C HIS A 24 -6.57 15.99 -7.04
N ARG A 25 -6.22 15.26 -5.97
CA ARG A 25 -7.07 14.17 -5.47
C ARG A 25 -8.27 14.71 -4.70
N ASP A 26 -9.40 14.04 -4.84
CA ASP A 26 -10.50 14.18 -3.89
C ASP A 26 -10.11 13.51 -2.57
N ALA A 27 -9.99 14.33 -1.51
CA ALA A 27 -9.54 13.90 -0.19
C ALA A 27 -10.43 12.82 0.43
N LYS A 28 -11.73 12.78 0.09
CA LYS A 28 -12.73 11.87 0.68
C LYS A 28 -12.86 10.54 -0.07
N ARG A 29 -12.49 10.52 -1.36
CA ARG A 29 -12.77 9.37 -2.24
C ARG A 29 -11.53 8.60 -2.66
N SER A 30 -10.38 9.27 -2.76
CA SER A 30 -9.14 8.64 -3.22
C SER A 30 -8.16 8.40 -2.06
N LYS A 31 -7.24 7.45 -2.23
CA LYS A 31 -6.13 7.22 -1.29
C LYS A 31 -5.06 8.31 -1.46
N VAL A 32 -4.29 8.58 -0.39
CA VAL A 32 -3.08 9.43 -0.46
C VAL A 32 -2.01 8.73 -1.31
N TYR A 33 -1.52 9.44 -2.32
CA TYR A 33 -0.42 8.98 -3.17
C TYR A 33 0.93 9.20 -2.47
N HIS A 34 1.80 8.21 -2.51
CA HIS A 34 3.17 8.31 -1.98
C HIS A 34 4.18 8.37 -3.13
N PRO A 35 5.38 8.97 -2.93
CA PRO A 35 6.45 8.96 -3.94
C PRO A 35 6.82 7.54 -4.39
N SER A 36 6.71 6.55 -3.49
CA SER A 36 6.95 5.14 -3.79
C SER A 36 5.99 4.55 -4.82
N ASP A 37 4.82 5.16 -5.03
CA ASP A 37 3.85 4.69 -6.02
C ASP A 37 4.29 5.03 -7.46
N PHE A 38 5.16 6.05 -7.62
CA PHE A 38 5.64 6.51 -8.92
C PHE A 38 7.10 6.17 -9.22
N ASN A 39 7.92 5.95 -8.18
CA ASN A 39 9.35 5.70 -8.34
C ASN A 39 9.64 4.25 -8.79
N PRO A 40 10.24 4.01 -9.98
CA PRO A 40 10.56 2.65 -10.45
C PRO A 40 11.57 1.92 -9.57
N HIS A 41 12.42 2.67 -8.87
CA HIS A 41 13.46 2.13 -7.98
C HIS A 41 12.96 1.94 -6.54
N ALA A 42 11.71 2.31 -6.24
CA ALA A 42 11.15 2.09 -4.91
C ALA A 42 10.86 0.60 -4.70
N GLN A 43 11.43 0.05 -3.63
CA GLN A 43 10.99 -1.25 -3.14
C GLN A 43 9.56 -1.11 -2.63
N LYS A 44 8.62 -1.81 -3.26
CA LYS A 44 7.24 -1.89 -2.77
C LYS A 44 7.30 -2.43 -1.35
N ARG A 45 6.87 -1.64 -0.36
CA ARG A 45 6.67 -2.12 1.00
C ARG A 45 5.66 -3.26 0.90
N SER A 46 6.12 -4.49 1.07
CA SER A 46 5.25 -5.63 1.29
C SER A 46 4.44 -5.28 2.53
N GLN A 47 3.15 -4.95 2.36
CA GLN A 47 2.27 -4.95 3.50
C GLN A 47 2.35 -6.38 4.05
N PRO A 48 2.59 -6.56 5.37
CA PRO A 48 2.57 -7.90 5.95
C PRO A 48 1.18 -8.47 5.66
N LYS A 49 1.11 -9.34 4.66
CA LYS A 49 -0.10 -10.03 4.29
C LYS A 49 -0.25 -11.07 5.38
N THR A 50 -1.05 -10.78 6.39
CA THR A 50 -1.35 -11.74 7.45
C THR A 50 -1.95 -12.95 6.77
N MET A 51 -1.14 -13.98 6.56
CA MET A 51 -1.59 -15.25 6.02
C MET A 51 -2.33 -15.96 7.13
N VAL A 52 -3.60 -15.63 7.26
CA VAL A 52 -4.51 -16.35 8.15
C VAL A 52 -5.08 -17.52 7.35
N GLY A 53 -4.94 -18.73 7.89
CA GLY A 53 -5.56 -19.92 7.30
C GLY A 53 -7.08 -19.80 7.29
N VAL A 54 -7.71 -20.35 6.25
CA VAL A 54 -9.17 -20.35 6.05
C VAL A 54 -9.92 -20.93 7.27
N GLU A 55 -9.26 -21.77 8.06
CA GLU A 55 -9.77 -22.37 9.30
C GLU A 55 -10.27 -21.35 10.33
N VAL A 56 -9.73 -20.12 10.35
CA VAL A 56 -10.21 -19.05 11.24
C VAL A 56 -11.66 -18.65 10.93
N LEU A 57 -12.12 -18.82 9.69
CA LEU A 57 -13.52 -18.56 9.33
C LEU A 57 -14.45 -19.56 10.04
N LYS A 58 -14.03 -20.82 10.22
CA LYS A 58 -14.83 -21.82 10.94
C LYS A 58 -15.03 -21.41 12.40
N HIS A 59 -13.95 -21.02 13.08
CA HIS A 59 -14.02 -20.56 14.47
C HIS A 59 -14.92 -19.33 14.66
N VAL A 60 -14.85 -18.37 13.73
CA VAL A 60 -15.64 -17.12 13.84
C VAL A 60 -17.13 -17.35 13.54
N PHE A 61 -17.45 -18.19 12.55
CA PHE A 61 -18.82 -18.34 12.07
C PHE A 61 -19.60 -19.51 12.67
N ILE A 62 -18.93 -20.59 13.06
CA ILE A 62 -19.60 -21.82 13.52
C ILE A 62 -19.52 -21.93 15.05
N ASP A 63 -18.31 -21.91 15.62
CA ASP A 63 -18.12 -22.21 17.04
C ASP A 63 -18.68 -21.11 17.95
N ARG A 64 -18.62 -19.85 17.52
CA ARG A 64 -19.23 -18.72 18.24
C ARG A 64 -20.77 -18.73 18.19
N GLN A 65 -21.39 -19.30 17.15
CA GLN A 65 -22.86 -19.40 17.08
C GLN A 65 -23.41 -20.48 18.03
N SER A 66 -22.64 -21.54 18.29
CA SER A 66 -23.04 -22.60 19.23
C SER A 66 -23.01 -22.18 20.71
N GLU A 67 -22.24 -21.14 21.07
CA GLU A 67 -22.16 -20.62 22.44
C GLU A 67 -23.30 -19.64 22.80
N LEU A 68 -24.13 -19.24 21.82
CA LEU A 68 -25.23 -18.30 22.01
C LEU A 68 -26.63 -18.97 21.94
N GLN A 69 -26.69 -20.30 22.01
CA GLN A 69 -27.93 -21.09 22.16
C GLN A 69 -27.95 -21.80 23.52
#